data_AF-A0A0M9DZ63-F1
#
_entry.id   AF-A0A0M9DZ63-F1
#
_cell.length_a   1.000
_cell.length_b   1.000
_cell.length_c   1.000
_cell.angle_alpha   90.00
_cell.angle_beta   90.00
_cell.angle_gamma   90.00
#
_symmetry.space_group_name_H-M   'P 1'
#
loop_
_entity.id
_entity.type
_entity.pdbx_description
1 polymer ?
#
loop_
_entity_poly.entity_id
_entity_poly.type
_entity_poly.pdbx_seq_one_letter_code
_entity_poly.pdbx_strand_id
1 'polypeptide(L)'
;MSKGEYVAQPVKRAWIDKSDGRKRPLGIPSLEDKIVQKAAEMIMSRIYDPVFYDFSFAFQEGKGQHDALKLIREKCMSENINWIVDADVKNYYDTIDHSKFLEFLKLRLN
;
A
#
# COMPACT_ATOMS: atom_id res chain seq x y z
N MET A 1 -0.22 -6.73 35.21
CA MET A 1 -0.42 -7.84 34.25
C MET A 1 -1.82 -7.69 33.70
N SER A 2 -1.98 -7.08 32.52
CA SER A 2 -3.30 -6.80 31.94
C SER A 2 -3.90 -8.08 31.37
N LYS A 3 -5.24 -8.19 31.42
CA LYS A 3 -6.06 -9.18 30.70
C LYS A 3 -5.51 -9.37 29.29
N GLY A 4 -5.48 -10.60 28.77
CA GLY A 4 -4.86 -11.04 27.49
C GLY A 4 -5.33 -10.35 26.20
N GLU A 5 -5.34 -9.03 26.18
CA GLU A 5 -5.66 -8.17 25.05
C GLU A 5 -4.36 -7.77 24.35
N TYR A 6 -4.38 -7.81 23.01
CA TYR A 6 -3.26 -7.39 22.19
C TYR A 6 -3.08 -5.87 22.24
N VAL A 7 -1.84 -5.43 22.48
CA VAL A 7 -1.44 -4.02 22.41
C VAL A 7 -0.23 -3.93 21.49
N ALA A 8 -0.34 -3.15 20.41
CA ALA A 8 0.74 -2.96 19.45
C ALA A 8 1.97 -2.32 20.11
N GLN A 9 3.16 -2.82 19.78
CA GLN A 9 4.39 -2.28 20.33
C GLN A 9 4.86 -1.04 19.55
N PRO A 10 5.64 -0.13 20.17
CA PRO A 10 6.23 0.98 19.45
C PRO A 10 7.13 0.51 18.29
N VAL A 11 6.88 1.04 17.09
CA VAL A 11 7.65 0.71 15.88
C VAL A 11 9.06 1.27 15.96
N LYS A 12 10.08 0.43 15.75
CA LYS A 12 11.49 0.83 15.77
C LYS A 12 11.83 1.64 14.51
N ARG A 13 12.43 2.81 14.67
CA ARG A 13 12.94 3.61 13.54
C ARG A 13 14.32 3.10 13.08
N ALA A 14 14.44 2.82 11.80
CA ALA A 14 15.71 2.55 11.11
C ALA A 14 15.88 3.54 9.94
N TRP A 15 17.13 3.72 9.50
CA TRP A 15 17.46 4.62 8.41
C TRP A 15 18.23 3.86 7.33
N ILE A 16 17.80 3.99 6.08
CA ILE A 16 18.50 3.46 4.91
C ILE A 16 19.01 4.62 4.07
N ASP A 17 20.29 4.59 3.71
CA ASP A 17 20.88 5.59 2.83
C ASP A 17 20.35 5.41 1.40
N LYS A 18 19.96 6.52 0.77
CA LYS A 18 19.65 6.56 -0.66
C LYS A 18 20.89 6.94 -1.45
N SER A 19 20.87 6.62 -2.75
CA SER A 19 21.90 7.04 -3.72
C SER A 19 22.07 8.56 -3.84
N ASP A 20 21.04 9.33 -3.46
CA ASP A 20 21.03 10.80 -3.50
C ASP A 20 21.50 11.47 -2.19
N GLY A 21 22.05 10.69 -1.25
CA GLY A 21 22.54 11.18 0.05
C GLY A 21 21.45 11.45 1.10
N ARG A 22 20.16 11.35 0.75
CA ARG A 22 19.06 11.43 1.73
C ARG A 22 18.90 10.10 2.47
N LYS A 23 18.32 10.13 3.66
CA LYS A 23 17.97 8.91 4.42
C LYS A 23 16.48 8.59 4.27
N ARG A 24 16.15 7.35 3.92
CA ARG A 24 14.78 6.82 3.96
C ARG A 24 14.49 6.31 5.37
N PRO A 25 13.50 6.88 6.08
CA PRO A 25 13.08 6.33 7.36
C PRO A 25 12.29 5.03 7.12
N LEU A 26 12.59 3.99 7.90
CA LEU A 26 11.82 2.75 7.95
C LEU A 26 11.25 2.54 9.35
N GLY A 27 10.01 2.10 9.42
CA GLY A 27 9.40 1.57 10.63
C GLY A 27 9.52 0.04 10.64
N ILE A 28 10.21 -0.50 11.65
CA ILE A 28 10.36 -1.95 11.85
C ILE A 28 9.46 -2.36 13.02
N PRO A 29 8.29 -2.98 12.76
CA PRO A 29 7.42 -3.52 13.81
C PRO A 29 8.03 -4.76 14.47
N SER A 30 7.54 -5.11 15.67
CA SER A 30 7.92 -6.36 16.35
C SER A 30 7.47 -7.58 15.54
N LEU A 31 7.98 -8.77 15.88
CA LEU A 31 7.55 -10.00 15.19
C LEU A 31 6.05 -10.25 15.42
N GLU A 32 5.59 -10.06 16.66
CA GLU A 32 4.19 -10.22 17.05
C GLU A 32 3.29 -9.26 16.26
N ASP A 33 3.71 -8.00 16.13
CA ASP A 33 2.99 -7.00 15.34
C ASP A 33 2.94 -7.36 13.85
N LYS A 34 4.02 -7.91 13.28
CA LYS A 34 4.02 -8.39 11.89
C LYS A 34 3.04 -9.53 11.66
N ILE A 35 2.90 -10.44 12.62
CA ILE A 35 1.94 -11.54 12.56
C ILE A 35 0.51 -10.99 12.52
N VAL A 36 0.18 -10.07 13.44
CA VAL A 36 -1.14 -9.45 13.48
C VAL A 36 -1.42 -8.64 12.21
N GLN A 37 -0.45 -7.85 11.73
CA GLN A 37 -0.56 -7.10 10.48
C GLN A 37 -0.76 -8.00 9.27
N LYS A 38 -0.07 -9.14 9.20
CA LYS A 38 -0.23 -10.10 8.11
C LYS A 38 -1.60 -10.78 8.15
N ALA A 39 -2.09 -11.15 9.34
CA ALA A 39 -3.43 -11.70 9.49
C ALA A 39 -4.52 -10.70 9.08
N ALA A 40 -4.36 -9.43 9.46
CA ALA A 40 -5.24 -8.35 9.02
C ALA A 40 -5.19 -8.17 7.50
N GLU A 41 -3.99 -8.12 6.90
CA GLU A 41 -3.82 -8.01 5.45
C GLU A 41 -4.53 -9.15 4.70
N MET A 42 -4.39 -10.40 5.13
CA MET A 42 -5.06 -11.53 4.48
C MET A 42 -6.60 -11.37 4.42
N ILE A 43 -7.21 -10.83 5.49
CA ILE A 43 -8.65 -10.56 5.53
C ILE A 43 -8.98 -9.36 4.63
N MET A 44 -8.19 -8.29 4.72
CA MET A 44 -8.43 -7.06 3.97
C MET A 44 -8.31 -7.28 2.46
N SER A 45 -7.27 -7.98 2.00
CA SER A 45 -7.06 -8.31 0.59
C SER A 45 -8.26 -9.09 0.05
N ARG A 46 -8.84 -10.02 0.83
CA ARG A 46 -10.05 -10.75 0.38
C ARG A 46 -11.28 -9.86 0.17
N ILE A 47 -11.41 -8.79 0.97
CA ILE A 47 -12.56 -7.86 0.92
C ILE A 47 -12.34 -6.78 -0.14
N TYR A 48 -11.12 -6.28 -0.27
CA TYR A 48 -10.81 -5.10 -1.07
C TYR A 48 -10.23 -5.42 -2.46
N ASP A 49 -9.55 -6.55 -2.66
CA ASP A 49 -8.99 -6.87 -3.97
C ASP A 49 -10.04 -6.93 -5.09
N PRO A 50 -11.25 -7.51 -4.88
CA PRO A 50 -12.26 -7.61 -5.93
C PRO A 50 -12.85 -6.28 -6.42
N VAL A 51 -12.53 -5.17 -5.76
CA VAL A 51 -13.14 -3.86 -6.06
C VAL A 51 -12.14 -2.84 -6.57
N PHE A 52 -10.86 -3.18 -6.62
CA PHE A 52 -9.88 -2.32 -7.23
C PHE A 52 -10.17 -2.20 -8.72
N TYR A 53 -9.82 -1.05 -9.27
CA TYR A 53 -9.87 -0.87 -10.71
C TYR A 53 -8.96 -1.88 -11.42
N ASP A 54 -9.39 -2.34 -12.59
CA ASP A 54 -8.61 -3.29 -13.40
C ASP A 54 -7.19 -2.77 -13.72
N PHE A 55 -7.06 -1.46 -13.91
CA PHE A 55 -5.80 -0.75 -14.16
C PHE A 55 -4.99 -0.40 -12.90
N SER A 56 -5.42 -0.86 -11.72
CA SER A 56 -4.61 -0.82 -10.52
C SER A 56 -3.77 -2.11 -10.45
N PHE A 57 -2.45 -1.97 -10.40
CA PHE A 57 -1.51 -3.09 -10.47
C PHE A 57 -0.66 -3.27 -9.21
N ALA A 58 -0.52 -2.22 -8.40
CA ALA A 58 0.32 -2.27 -7.22
C ALA A 58 -0.33 -3.09 -6.11
N PHE A 59 0.48 -3.93 -5.45
CA PHE A 59 0.11 -4.68 -4.24
C PHE A 59 -1.10 -5.62 -4.38
N GLN A 60 -1.46 -6.03 -5.59
CA GLN A 60 -2.55 -6.98 -5.85
C GLN A 60 -2.00 -8.35 -6.21
N GLU A 61 -2.68 -9.40 -5.76
CA GLU A 61 -2.34 -10.77 -6.13
C GLU A 61 -2.47 -10.98 -7.65
N GLY A 62 -1.47 -11.60 -8.27
CA GLY A 62 -1.48 -11.94 -9.70
C GLY A 62 -1.27 -10.75 -10.65
N LYS A 63 -1.01 -9.53 -10.15
CA LYS A 63 -0.66 -8.35 -10.96
C LYS A 63 0.74 -7.85 -10.64
N GLY A 64 1.45 -7.34 -11.65
CA GLY A 64 2.79 -6.80 -11.50
C GLY A 64 3.10 -5.61 -12.39
N GLN A 65 4.30 -5.06 -12.21
CA GLN A 65 4.80 -3.91 -12.96
C GLN A 65 4.81 -4.12 -14.49
N HIS A 66 5.03 -5.35 -14.95
CA HIS A 66 5.04 -5.67 -16.37
C HIS A 66 3.63 -5.65 -16.98
N ASP A 67 2.60 -5.98 -16.21
CA ASP A 67 1.20 -5.87 -16.65
C ASP A 67 0.81 -4.39 -16.83
N ALA A 68 1.25 -3.53 -15.91
CA ALA A 68 1.05 -2.08 -16.02
C ALA A 68 1.70 -1.50 -17.29
N LEU A 69 2.97 -1.87 -17.53
CA LEU A 69 3.70 -1.44 -18.74
C LEU A 69 3.04 -1.94 -20.03
N LYS A 70 2.55 -3.19 -20.02
CA LYS A 70 1.82 -3.78 -21.13
C LYS A 70 0.53 -3.01 -21.42
N LEU A 71 -0.29 -2.73 -20.40
CA LEU A 71 -1.52 -1.96 -20.56
C LEU A 71 -1.25 -0.58 -21.17
N ILE A 72 -0.27 0.16 -20.64
CA ILE A 72 0.09 1.49 -21.14
C ILE A 72 0.49 1.40 -22.61
N ARG A 73 1.37 0.46 -22.97
CA ARG A 73 1.83 0.27 -24.34
C ARG A 73 0.67 -0.03 -25.30
N GLU A 74 -0.19 -0.98 -24.93
CA GLU A 74 -1.33 -1.38 -25.76
C GLU A 74 -2.32 -0.23 -25.97
N LYS A 75 -2.60 0.55 -24.91
CA LYS A 75 -3.47 1.72 -24.98
C LYS A 75 -2.88 2.83 -25.84
N CYS A 76 -1.61 3.15 -25.67
CA CYS A 76 -0.93 4.15 -26.50
C CYS A 76 -1.01 3.82 -27.99
N MET A 77 -0.76 2.56 -28.35
CA MET A 77 -0.76 2.12 -29.75
C MET A 77 -2.16 2.03 -30.35
N SER A 78 -3.14 1.51 -29.61
CA SER A 78 -4.50 1.28 -30.13
C SER A 78 -5.36 2.54 -30.19
N GLU A 79 -5.13 3.49 -29.28
CA GLU A 79 -5.95 4.72 -29.16
C GLU A 79 -5.21 5.96 -29.68
N ASN A 80 -4.02 5.81 -30.27
CA ASN A 80 -3.17 6.90 -30.75
C ASN A 80 -2.91 7.98 -29.68
N ILE A 81 -2.65 7.54 -28.45
CA ILE A 81 -2.33 8.44 -27.33
C ILE A 81 -0.86 8.85 -27.45
N ASN A 82 -0.65 10.16 -27.62
CA ASN A 82 0.68 10.74 -27.86
C ASN A 82 1.23 11.53 -26.65
N TRP A 83 0.49 11.59 -25.55
CA TRP A 83 0.86 12.32 -24.34
C TRP A 83 0.58 11.47 -23.11
N ILE A 84 1.52 11.48 -22.15
CA ILE A 84 1.39 10.82 -20.86
C ILE A 84 1.57 11.88 -19.79
N VAL A 85 0.68 11.89 -18.80
CA VAL A 85 0.82 12.71 -17.60
C VAL A 85 1.35 11.82 -16.49
N ASP A 86 2.56 12.13 -16.03
CA ASP A 86 3.17 11.48 -14.87
C ASP A 86 2.86 12.29 -13.61
N ALA A 87 2.33 11.63 -12.59
CA ALA A 87 1.89 12.25 -11.34
C ALA A 87 2.20 11.33 -10.16
N ASP A 88 2.72 11.92 -9.09
CA ASP A 88 3.09 11.21 -7.87
C ASP A 88 2.61 11.95 -6.62
N VAL A 89 2.32 11.20 -5.55
CA VAL A 89 1.86 11.74 -4.27
C VAL A 89 3.03 11.86 -3.30
N LYS A 90 3.40 13.10 -2.97
CA LYS A 90 4.48 13.38 -2.03
C LYS A 90 4.15 12.87 -0.63
N ASN A 91 5.09 12.12 -0.03
CA ASN A 91 5.01 11.65 1.36
C ASN A 91 3.71 10.89 1.67
N TYR A 92 3.21 10.09 0.72
CA TYR A 92 1.92 9.41 0.83
C TYR A 92 1.68 8.78 2.22
N TYR A 93 2.51 7.85 2.66
CA TYR A 93 2.34 7.15 3.94
C TYR A 93 2.43 8.03 5.19
N ASP A 94 3.16 9.15 5.13
CA ASP A 94 3.32 10.05 6.28
C ASP A 94 2.15 11.06 6.39
N THR A 95 1.31 11.16 5.35
CA THR A 95 0.27 12.20 5.23
C THR A 95 -1.16 11.65 5.19
N ILE A 96 -1.34 10.34 5.38
CA ILE A 96 -2.66 9.72 5.44
C ILE A 96 -3.44 10.25 6.66
N ASP A 97 -4.65 10.73 6.42
CA ASP A 97 -5.60 11.06 7.48
C ASP A 97 -6.20 9.77 8.05
N HIS A 98 -5.84 9.44 9.29
CA HIS A 98 -6.26 8.20 9.94
C HIS A 98 -7.79 8.12 10.13
N SER A 99 -8.47 9.25 10.31
CA SER A 99 -9.92 9.27 10.50
C SER A 99 -10.63 8.90 9.21
N LYS A 100 -10.21 9.51 8.09
CA LYS A 100 -10.74 9.19 6.75
C LYS A 100 -10.40 7.76 6.36
N PHE A 101 -9.17 7.32 6.63
CA PHE A 101 -8.76 5.95 6.34
C PHE A 101 -9.68 4.94 7.03
N LEU A 102 -9.95 5.12 8.33
CA LEU A 102 -10.87 4.26 9.07
C LEU A 102 -12.31 4.34 8.57
N GLU A 103 -12.79 5.52 8.14
CA GLU A 103 -14.11 5.66 7.52
C GLU A 103 -14.21 4.85 6.21
N PHE A 104 -13.19 4.91 5.35
CA PHE A 104 -13.11 4.09 4.16
C PHE A 104 -13.12 2.60 4.47
N LEU A 105 -12.38 2.16 5.49
CA LEU A 105 -12.34 0.75 5.86
C LEU A 105 -13.72 0.23 6.31
N LYS A 106 -14.49 1.06 7.02
CA LYS A 106 -15.84 0.73 7.49
C LYS A 106 -16.87 0.60 6.38
N LEU A 107 -16.59 1.07 5.16
CA LEU A 107 -17.52 0.90 4.05
C LEU A 107 -17.75 -0.59 3.72
N ARG A 108 -16.78 -1.46 4.04
CA ARG A 108 -16.87 -2.91 3.76
C ARG A 108 -16.52 -3.82 4.93
N LEU A 109 -16.14 -3.26 6.07
CA LEU A 109 -15.98 -3.99 7.32
C LEU A 109 -17.26 -3.80 8.15
N ASN A 110 -18.00 -4.89 8.38
CA ASN A 110 -19.17 -4.93 9.26
C ASN A 110 -18.77 -5.07 10.72
#